data_AF-A0A4R0QS27-F1
#
_entry.id   AF-A0A4R0QS27-F1
#
_cell.length_a   1.000
_cell.length_b   1.000
_cell.length_c   1.000
_cell.angle_alpha   90.00
_cell.angle_beta   90.00
_cell.angle_gamma   90.00
#
_symmetry.space_group_name_H-M   'P 1'
#
loop_
_entity.id
_entity.type
_entity.pdbx_description
1 polymer ?
#
loop_
_entity_poly.entity_id
_entity_poly.type
_entity_poly.pdbx_seq_one_letter_code
_entity_poly.pdbx_strand_id
1 'polypeptide(L)' 'MITFPVLFRILHKYLGSSDTVPQFFREFMQRITNVPEAEWGMKTDASGRLLDGTIRTYTKRGISGAVARNIIDHLSLGGM' A
#
# COMPACT_ATOMS: atom_id res chain seq x y z
N MET A 1 17.95 -2.75 11.14
CA MET A 1 17.05 -3.09 10.01
C MET A 1 15.95 -2.03 9.97
N ILE A 2 15.70 -1.39 8.82
CA ILE A 2 14.66 -0.36 8.67
C ILE A 2 13.31 -1.06 8.45
N THR A 3 12.28 -0.67 9.20
CA THR A 3 10.92 -1.25 9.06
C THR A 3 10.08 -0.46 8.06
N PHE A 4 9.04 -1.08 7.51
CA PHE A 4 8.10 -0.39 6.59
C PHE A 4 7.53 0.91 7.17
N PRO A 5 7.03 0.96 8.43
CA PRO A 5 6.54 2.22 9.01
C PRO A 5 7.60 3.33 9.05
N VAL A 6 8.85 2.98 9.36
CA VAL A 6 9.96 3.94 9.40
C VAL A 6 10.26 4.46 7.99
N LEU A 7 10.39 3.55 7.02
CA LEU A 7 10.61 3.90 5.62
C LEU A 7 9.48 4.78 5.08
N PHE A 8 8.23 4.36 5.26
CA PHE A 8 7.06 5.09 4.77
C PHE A 8 7.00 6.50 5.34
N ARG A 9 7.28 6.69 6.63
CA ARG A 9 7.30 8.01 7.28
C ARG A 9 8.38 8.92 6.70
N ILE A 10 9.56 8.38 6.42
CA ILE A 10 10.64 9.13 5.77
C ILE A 10 10.20 9.54 4.37
N LEU A 11 9.71 8.60 3.56
CA LEU A 11 9.25 8.87 2.20
C LEU A 11 8.11 9.90 2.18
N HIS A 12 7.10 9.76 3.03
CA HIS A 12 5.99 10.71 3.10
C HIS A 12 6.45 12.12 3.48
N LYS A 13 7.42 12.25 4.41
CA LYS A 13 7.98 13.56 4.81
C LYS A 13 8.67 14.29 3.66
N TYR A 14 9.39 13.57 2.80
CA TYR A 14 10.23 14.18 1.76
C TYR A 14 9.60 14.16 0.37
N LEU A 15 8.71 13.21 0.08
CA LEU A 15 8.10 12.99 -1.24
C LEU A 15 6.59 13.20 -1.24
N GLY A 16 5.94 13.21 -0.07
CA GLY A 16 4.48 13.31 0.02
C GLY A 16 3.91 14.71 -0.17
N SER A 17 4.75 15.75 -0.19
CA SER A 17 4.28 17.14 -0.35
C SER A 17 3.10 17.48 0.59
N SER A 18 1.99 17.99 0.07
CA SER A 18 0.74 18.29 0.77
C SER A 18 -0.21 17.09 0.91
N ASP A 19 0.16 15.90 0.46
CA ASP A 19 -0.75 14.76 0.40
C ASP A 19 -1.06 14.20 1.79
N THR A 20 -2.32 13.80 1.96
CA THR A 20 -2.70 13.01 3.12
C THR A 20 -2.03 11.64 3.09
N VAL A 21 -1.82 11.03 4.26
CA VAL A 21 -1.22 9.68 4.37
C VAL A 21 -1.89 8.65 3.44
N PRO A 22 -3.22 8.57 3.31
CA PRO A 22 -3.87 7.64 2.39
C PRO A 22 -3.68 7.95 0.90
N GLN A 23 -3.54 9.22 0.53
CA GLN A 23 -3.25 9.61 -0.86
C GLN A 23 -1.83 9.17 -1.23
N PHE A 24 -0.84 9.60 -0.43
CA PHE A 24 0.55 9.25 -0.69
C PHE A 24 0.80 7.73 -0.67
N PHE A 25 0.13 6.98 0.21
CA PHE A 25 0.24 5.52 0.21
C PHE A 25 -0.20 4.89 -1.11
N ARG A 26 -1.33 5.35 -1.67
CA ARG A 26 -1.83 4.82 -2.94
C ARG A 26 -0.88 5.14 -4.08
N GLU A 27 -0.40 6.37 -4.16
CA GLU A 27 0.59 6.77 -5.16
C GLU A 27 1.89 5.97 -5.03
N PHE A 28 2.38 5.81 -3.79
CA PHE A 28 3.58 5.03 -3.52
C PHE A 28 3.43 3.59 -3.97
N MET A 29 2.33 2.93 -3.61
CA MET A 29 2.04 1.56 -4.02
C MET A 29 1.97 1.43 -5.55
N GLN A 30 1.26 2.33 -6.25
CA GLN A 30 1.18 2.32 -7.72
C GLN A 30 2.54 2.56 -8.41
N ARG A 31 3.49 3.22 -7.75
CA ARG A 31 4.85 3.39 -8.27
C ARG A 31 5.72 2.14 -8.12
N ILE A 32 5.46 1.32 -7.10
CA ILE A 32 6.27 0.13 -6.80
C ILE A 32 5.64 -1.18 -7.27
N THR A 33 4.35 -1.17 -7.65
CA THR A 33 3.63 -2.33 -8.17
C THR A 33 2.62 -1.91 -9.24
N ASN A 34 2.43 -2.79 -10.23
CA ASN A 34 1.40 -2.65 -11.27
C ASN A 34 0.05 -3.29 -10.88
N VAL A 35 -0.06 -3.84 -9.66
CA VAL A 35 -1.32 -4.42 -9.16
C VAL A 35 -2.31 -3.29 -8.86
N PRO A 36 -3.57 -3.36 -9.32
CA PRO A 36 -4.58 -2.33 -9.04
C PRO A 36 -4.95 -2.30 -7.54
N GLU A 37 -5.41 -1.15 -7.04
CA GLU A 37 -5.74 -0.97 -5.61
C GLU A 37 -6.77 -1.99 -5.09
N ALA A 38 -7.74 -2.35 -5.92
CA ALA A 38 -8.76 -3.36 -5.61
C ALA A 38 -8.16 -4.74 -5.30
N GLU A 39 -6.96 -5.02 -5.80
CA GLU A 39 -6.24 -6.28 -5.65
C GLU A 39 -5.13 -6.19 -4.59
N TRP A 40 -4.99 -5.08 -3.87
CA TRP A 40 -4.00 -5.01 -2.79
C TRP A 40 -4.44 -5.79 -1.55
N GLY A 41 -5.74 -5.88 -1.24
CA GLY A 41 -6.19 -6.54 -0.02
C GLY A 41 -7.69 -6.72 0.14
N MET A 42 -8.08 -7.41 1.21
CA MET A 42 -9.41 -7.99 1.38
C MET A 42 -10.56 -7.03 1.75
N LYS A 43 -10.26 -5.80 2.21
CA LYS A 43 -11.30 -4.86 2.68
C LYS A 43 -11.28 -3.57 1.88
N THR A 44 -11.87 -3.63 0.70
CA THR A 44 -12.19 -2.46 -0.13
C THR A 44 -13.59 -1.96 0.17
N ASP A 45 -13.85 -0.68 -0.15
CA ASP A 45 -15.20 -0.15 -0.24
C ASP A 45 -15.91 -0.63 -1.52
N ALA A 46 -17.15 -0.17 -1.72
CA ALA A 46 -17.94 -0.50 -2.90
C ALA A 46 -17.34 0.00 -4.22
N SER A 47 -16.34 0.90 -4.17
CA SER A 47 -15.62 1.42 -5.34
C SER A 47 -14.32 0.66 -5.61
N GLY A 48 -14.04 -0.41 -4.87
CA GLY A 48 -12.78 -1.16 -4.98
C GLY A 48 -11.58 -0.41 -4.37
N ARG A 49 -11.79 0.64 -3.57
CA ARG A 49 -10.70 1.36 -2.90
C ARG A 49 -10.48 0.82 -1.50
N LEU A 50 -9.22 0.70 -1.12
CA LEU A 50 -8.85 0.28 0.22
C LEU A 50 -9.28 1.37 1.21
N LEU A 51 -9.89 0.98 2.33
CA LEU A 51 -10.35 1.94 3.33
C LEU A 51 -9.18 2.74 3.91
N ASP A 52 -9.33 4.06 4.03
CA ASP A 52 -8.31 4.95 4.59
C ASP A 52 -7.87 4.55 6.01
N GLY A 53 -8.79 4.03 6.82
CA GLY A 53 -8.48 3.50 8.15
C GLY A 53 -7.53 2.28 8.10
N THR A 54 -7.70 1.42 7.09
CA THR A 54 -6.82 0.27 6.83
C THR A 54 -5.43 0.76 6.40
N ILE A 55 -5.36 1.73 5.49
CA ILE A 55 -4.08 2.33 5.06
C ILE A 55 -3.33 2.93 6.25
N ARG A 56 -4.01 3.74 7.08
CA ARG A 56 -3.40 4.32 8.28
C ARG A 56 -2.93 3.27 9.28
N THR A 57 -3.54 2.09 9.28
CA THR A 57 -3.09 0.96 10.10
C THR A 57 -1.80 0.38 9.53
N TYR A 58 -1.70 0.18 8.21
CA TYR A 58 -0.48 -0.32 7.57
C TYR A 58 0.71 0.63 7.73
N THR A 59 0.49 1.94 7.60
CA THR A 59 1.58 2.92 7.77
C THR A 59 2.08 3.00 9.22
N LYS A 60 1.28 2.59 10.20
CA LYS A 60 1.66 2.53 11.62
C LYS A 60 2.23 1.18 12.05
N ARG A 61 1.65 0.07 11.58
CA ARG A 61 1.93 -1.29 12.06
C ARG A 61 2.67 -2.18 11.05
N GLY A 62 2.82 -1.72 9.81
CA GLY A 62 3.32 -2.51 8.70
C GLY A 62 2.22 -3.16 7.89
N ILE A 63 2.56 -3.55 6.67
CA ILE A 63 1.71 -4.35 5.78
C ILE A 63 1.68 -5.78 6.33
N SER A 64 0.49 -6.40 6.42
CA SER A 64 0.38 -7.78 6.88
C SER A 64 0.96 -8.75 5.84
N GLY A 65 1.47 -9.90 6.31
CA GLY A 65 2.00 -10.93 5.42
C GLY A 65 1.00 -11.40 4.36
N ALA A 66 -0.30 -11.48 4.71
CA ALA A 66 -1.36 -11.84 3.77
C ALA A 66 -1.52 -10.83 2.62
N VAL A 67 -1.45 -9.53 2.92
CA VAL A 67 -1.55 -8.45 1.91
C VAL A 67 -0.31 -8.45 1.03
N ALA A 68 0.88 -8.57 1.63
CA ALA A 68 2.12 -8.67 0.86
C ALA A 68 2.12 -9.90 -0.05
N ARG A 69 1.66 -11.05 0.45
CA ARG A 69 1.53 -12.28 -0.32
C ARG A 69 0.57 -12.13 -1.49
N ASN A 70 -0.61 -11.51 -1.26
CA ASN A 70 -1.57 -11.26 -2.33
C ASN A 70 -0.94 -10.47 -3.48
N ILE A 71 -0.24 -9.37 -3.17
CA ILE A 71 0.44 -8.55 -4.18
C ILE A 71 1.51 -9.36 -4.92
N ILE A 72 2.31 -10.16 -4.20
CA ILE A 72 3.36 -11.01 -4.81
C ILE A 72 2.75 -12.07 -5.73
N ASP A 73 1.65 -12.70 -5.33
CA ASP A 73 0.99 -13.75 -6.11
C ASP A 73 0.44 -13.16 -7.42
N HIS A 74 -0.18 -11.97 -7.39
CA HIS A 74 -0.62 -11.25 -8.59
C HIS A 74 0.56 -10.90 -9.53
N LEU A 75 1.69 -10.46 -8.98
CA LEU A 75 2.89 -10.14 -9.77
C LEU A 75 3.57 -11.40 -10.33
N SER A 76 3.46 -12.54 -9.66
CA SER A 76 4.12 -13.80 -10.07
C SER A 76 3.27 -14.61 -11.06
N LEU A 77 1.94 -14.52 -10.96
CA LEU A 77 0.98 -15.20 -11.83
C LEU A 77 0.70 -14.44 -13.13
N GLY A 78 0.93 -13.12 -13.16
CA GLY A 78 0.81 -12.29 -14.37
C GLY A 78 1.98 -12.39 -15.37
N GLY A 79 2.86 -13.38 -15.22
CA GLY A 79 4.04 -13.62 -16.05
C GLY A 79 3.93 -14.82 -17.02
N MET A 80 2.71 -15.23 -17.41
CA MET A 80 2.45 -16.21 -18.47
C MET A 80 1.68 -15.56 -19.63
#